data_AF-R7IYN8-F1
#
_entry.id   AF-R7IYN8-F1
#
_cell.length_a   1.000
_cell.length_b   1.000
_cell.length_c   1.000
_cell.angle_alpha   90.00
_cell.angle_beta   90.00
_cell.angle_gamma   90.00
#
_symmetry.space_group_name_H-M   'P 1'
#
loop_
_entity.id
_entity.type
_entity.pdbx_description
1 polymer ?
#
loop_
_entity_poly.entity_id
_entity_poly.type
_entity_poly.pdbx_seq_one_letter_code
_entity_poly.pdbx_strand_id
1 'polypeptide(L)'
;MDSDIVAPGNINRQLIATSETIGRPKVDVAAERLRSINPDIDVRPVHGIYTADTAADFDLEAYDWVVDAIDSVADKALLICNATASSARLVSSMGAACKTDLTQIRIAEFWKVEGDPLARALRQRFRRSGIFPKRKFSCAYSPQQVPNVRLAESEVTVNGAKRPNGTVVFATAAFGLALAGVIVNAVASATV
;
A
#
# COMPACT_ATOMS: atom_id res chain seq x y z
N MET A 1 5.54 -9.15 -0.15
CA MET A 1 5.63 -9.42 -1.59
C MET A 1 5.91 -8.11 -2.30
N ASP A 2 6.93 -8.09 -3.15
CA ASP A 2 7.33 -6.95 -3.99
C ASP A 2 8.30 -7.49 -5.05
N SER A 3 8.27 -6.97 -6.28
CA SER A 3 9.21 -7.34 -7.35
C SER A 3 10.39 -6.38 -7.44
N ASP A 4 10.33 -5.24 -6.76
CA ASP A 4 11.30 -4.17 -6.90
C ASP A 4 12.57 -4.40 -6.07
N ILE A 5 13.60 -3.70 -6.51
CA ILE A 5 14.88 -3.54 -5.84
C ILE A 5 14.90 -2.18 -5.12
N VAL A 6 15.63 -2.09 -4.01
CA VAL A 6 15.87 -0.83 -3.30
C VAL A 6 16.65 0.14 -4.21
N ALA A 7 16.06 1.29 -4.50
CA ALA A 7 16.66 2.36 -5.28
C ALA A 7 16.98 3.60 -4.42
N PRO A 8 17.95 4.45 -4.82
CA PRO A 8 18.28 5.68 -4.09
C PRO A 8 17.07 6.58 -3.86
N GLY A 9 16.18 6.66 -4.84
CA GLY A 9 14.95 7.44 -4.76
C GLY A 9 13.92 6.92 -3.76
N ASN A 10 14.15 5.78 -3.07
CA ASN A 10 13.27 5.26 -2.03
C ASN A 10 13.62 5.75 -0.62
N ILE A 11 14.84 6.26 -0.40
CA ILE A 11 15.38 6.63 0.92
C ILE A 11 14.49 7.65 1.64
N ASN A 12 13.80 8.54 0.90
CA ASN A 12 12.94 9.56 1.48
C ASN A 12 11.65 9.02 2.13
N ARG A 13 11.29 7.74 1.90
CA ARG A 13 9.97 7.22 2.30
C ARG A 13 9.88 5.73 2.65
N GLN A 14 10.91 4.93 2.36
CA GLN A 14 10.87 3.48 2.61
C GLN A 14 11.86 3.12 3.70
N LEU A 15 11.37 2.53 4.79
CA LEU A 15 12.17 2.17 5.97
C LEU A 15 13.37 1.26 5.63
N ILE A 16 13.22 0.39 4.63
CA ILE A 16 14.25 -0.57 4.21
C ILE A 16 15.32 0.05 3.30
N ALA A 17 15.14 1.28 2.84
CA ALA A 17 16.04 1.94 1.91
C ALA A 17 17.10 2.75 2.68
N THR A 18 18.34 2.28 2.62
CA THR A 18 19.53 2.92 3.19
C THR A 18 20.65 2.87 2.15
N SER A 19 21.74 3.62 2.33
CA SER A 19 22.89 3.56 1.43
C SER A 19 23.46 2.14 1.28
N GLU A 20 23.34 1.30 2.32
CA GLU A 20 23.86 -0.07 2.35
C GLU A 20 22.93 -1.08 1.66
N THR A 21 21.64 -0.75 1.53
CA THR A 21 20.64 -1.68 0.99
C THR A 21 20.30 -1.44 -0.47
N ILE A 22 20.81 -0.37 -1.08
CA ILE A 22 20.64 -0.08 -2.51
C ILE A 22 21.09 -1.27 -3.37
N GLY A 23 20.31 -1.60 -4.40
CA GLY A 23 20.59 -2.70 -5.32
C GLY A 23 20.15 -4.06 -4.81
N ARG A 24 19.63 -4.16 -3.58
CA ARG A 24 19.11 -5.40 -3.01
C ARG A 24 17.59 -5.50 -3.18
N PRO A 25 17.04 -6.71 -3.38
CA PRO A 25 15.59 -6.91 -3.46
C PRO A 25 14.87 -6.43 -2.19
N LYS A 26 13.79 -5.66 -2.36
CA LYS A 26 13.10 -5.03 -1.21
C LYS A 26 12.58 -6.05 -0.21
N VAL A 27 12.01 -7.16 -0.69
CA VAL A 27 11.45 -8.20 0.18
C VAL A 27 12.51 -8.91 1.02
N ASP A 28 13.72 -9.08 0.51
CA ASP A 28 14.81 -9.72 1.25
C ASP A 28 15.31 -8.80 2.36
N VAL A 29 15.54 -7.53 2.06
CA VAL A 29 15.95 -6.52 3.05
C VAL A 29 14.87 -6.38 4.14
N ALA A 30 13.59 -6.38 3.76
CA ALA A 30 12.49 -6.37 4.71
C ALA A 30 12.48 -7.63 5.59
N ALA A 31 12.66 -8.81 5.00
CA ALA A 31 12.65 -10.07 5.74
C ALA A 31 13.82 -10.16 6.74
N GLU A 32 15.03 -9.78 6.33
CA GLU A 32 16.19 -9.69 7.22
C GLU A 32 15.95 -8.75 8.39
N ARG A 33 15.38 -7.56 8.12
CA ARG A 33 15.04 -6.60 9.17
C ARG A 33 13.98 -7.15 10.13
N LEU A 34 12.97 -7.85 9.63
CA LEU A 34 11.94 -8.46 10.49
C LEU A 34 12.54 -9.54 11.39
N ARG A 35 13.42 -10.39 10.85
CA ARG A 35 14.12 -11.42 11.64
C ARG A 35 15.12 -10.84 12.64
N SER A 36 15.73 -9.69 12.35
CA SER A 36 16.59 -9.03 13.33
C SER A 36 15.81 -8.40 14.49
N ILE A 37 14.52 -8.10 14.29
CA ILE A 37 13.61 -7.64 15.35
C ILE A 37 13.10 -8.83 16.17
N ASN A 38 12.67 -9.91 15.52
CA ASN A 38 12.22 -11.13 16.16
C ASN A 38 12.79 -12.35 15.42
N PRO A 39 13.81 -13.04 15.96
CA PRO A 39 14.42 -14.19 15.29
C PRO A 39 13.47 -15.36 15.03
N ASP A 40 12.39 -15.49 15.82
CA ASP A 40 11.46 -16.62 15.76
C ASP A 40 10.32 -16.39 14.75
N ILE A 41 10.26 -15.24 14.09
CA ILE A 41 9.20 -14.93 13.10
C ILE A 41 9.41 -15.73 11.80
N ASP A 42 8.38 -16.49 11.37
CA ASP A 42 8.36 -17.09 10.03
C ASP A 42 8.02 -16.01 9.00
N VAL A 43 9.05 -15.56 8.27
CA VAL A 43 8.89 -14.59 7.18
C VAL A 43 9.24 -15.26 5.87
N ARG A 44 8.27 -15.26 4.95
CA ARG A 44 8.41 -15.80 3.59
C ARG A 44 8.45 -14.64 2.59
N PRO A 45 9.65 -14.15 2.20
CA PRO A 45 9.75 -13.14 1.17
C PRO A 45 9.31 -13.73 -0.17
N VAL A 46 8.45 -13.01 -0.89
CA VAL A 46 8.00 -13.40 -2.23
C VAL A 46 8.40 -12.30 -3.20
N HIS A 47 9.35 -12.62 -4.08
CA HIS A 47 9.77 -11.77 -5.19
C HIS A 47 8.77 -11.94 -6.31
N GLY A 48 7.86 -11.00 -6.43
CA GLY A 48 6.78 -11.10 -7.40
C GLY A 48 5.93 -9.85 -7.42
N ILE A 49 5.15 -9.72 -8.48
CA ILE A 49 4.17 -8.66 -8.67
C ILE A 49 2.78 -9.28 -8.70
N TYR A 50 1.78 -8.60 -8.15
CA TYR A 50 0.41 -9.11 -8.10
C TYR A 50 -0.34 -8.47 -9.25
N THR A 51 -0.54 -9.21 -10.33
CA THR A 51 -1.18 -8.74 -11.57
C THR A 51 -2.27 -9.70 -12.00
N ALA A 52 -3.01 -9.37 -13.07
CA ALA A 52 -3.99 -10.29 -13.64
C ALA A 52 -3.39 -11.65 -14.01
N ASP A 53 -2.14 -11.68 -14.46
CA ASP A 53 -1.47 -12.90 -14.94
C ASP A 53 -0.94 -13.78 -13.80
N THR A 54 -0.62 -13.17 -12.65
CA THR A 54 0.08 -13.81 -11.53
C THR A 54 -0.80 -13.97 -10.29
N ALA A 55 -1.96 -13.32 -10.23
CA ALA A 55 -2.85 -13.35 -9.06
C ALA A 55 -3.27 -14.77 -8.65
N ALA A 56 -3.36 -15.70 -9.61
CA ALA A 56 -3.74 -17.09 -9.35
C ALA A 56 -2.65 -17.87 -8.58
N ASP A 57 -1.41 -17.41 -8.59
CA ASP A 57 -0.29 -18.04 -7.87
C ASP A 57 -0.31 -17.71 -6.36
N PHE A 58 -1.15 -16.76 -5.94
CA PHE A 58 -1.27 -16.32 -4.56
C PHE A 58 -2.53 -16.92 -3.92
N ASP A 59 -2.32 -17.87 -3.02
CA ASP A 59 -3.39 -18.42 -2.21
C ASP A 59 -3.79 -17.42 -1.11
N LEU A 60 -4.75 -16.55 -1.44
CA LEU A 60 -5.28 -15.56 -0.48
C LEU A 60 -6.08 -16.20 0.66
N GLU A 61 -6.56 -17.44 0.51
CA GLU A 61 -7.27 -18.17 1.57
C GLU A 61 -6.33 -18.62 2.70
N ALA A 62 -5.03 -18.69 2.44
CA ALA A 62 -4.02 -19.07 3.44
C ALA A 62 -3.71 -17.96 4.46
N TYR A 63 -4.29 -16.76 4.32
CA TYR A 63 -3.99 -15.61 5.17
C TYR A 63 -5.20 -15.16 6.00
N ASP A 64 -5.00 -14.86 7.28
CA ASP A 64 -6.02 -14.19 8.10
C ASP A 64 -6.26 -12.75 7.64
N TRP A 65 -5.20 -12.09 7.18
CA TRP A 65 -5.19 -10.69 6.78
C TRP A 65 -4.39 -10.46 5.50
N VAL A 66 -4.95 -9.63 4.63
CA VAL A 66 -4.26 -9.04 3.48
C VAL A 66 -4.08 -7.55 3.76
N VAL A 67 -2.84 -7.07 3.68
CA VAL A 67 -2.49 -5.64 3.78
C VAL A 67 -2.11 -5.13 2.41
N ASP A 68 -2.99 -4.35 1.80
CA ASP A 68 -2.80 -3.81 0.47
C ASP A 68 -2.09 -2.44 0.52
N ALA A 69 -0.86 -2.41 0.00
CA ALA A 69 -0.05 -1.20 -0.20
C ALA A 69 0.36 -1.02 -1.68
N ILE A 70 -0.42 -1.56 -2.62
CA ILE A 70 -0.16 -1.44 -4.06
C ILE A 70 -0.51 -0.03 -4.56
N ASP A 71 0.33 0.53 -5.43
CA ASP A 71 0.14 1.85 -6.04
C ASP A 71 -0.61 1.80 -7.39
N SER A 72 -0.47 0.71 -8.14
CA SER A 72 -1.17 0.49 -9.42
C SER A 72 -2.67 0.33 -9.20
N VAL A 73 -3.48 1.21 -9.82
CA VAL A 73 -4.96 1.17 -9.69
C VAL A 73 -5.54 -0.15 -10.20
N ALA A 74 -4.95 -0.72 -11.26
CA ALA A 74 -5.47 -1.94 -11.87
C ALA A 74 -5.26 -3.16 -10.97
N ASP A 75 -4.02 -3.33 -10.50
CA ASP A 75 -3.59 -4.44 -9.66
C ASP A 75 -4.19 -4.36 -8.26
N LYS A 76 -4.23 -3.14 -7.69
CA LYS A 76 -4.90 -2.87 -6.42
C LYS A 76 -6.37 -3.23 -6.46
N ALA A 77 -7.09 -2.84 -7.51
CA ALA A 77 -8.49 -3.19 -7.67
C ALA A 77 -8.71 -4.71 -7.78
N LEU A 78 -7.81 -5.42 -8.48
CA LEU A 78 -7.84 -6.87 -8.57
C LEU A 78 -7.61 -7.53 -7.20
N LEU A 79 -6.59 -7.11 -6.47
CA LEU A 79 -6.30 -7.60 -5.12
C LEU A 79 -7.48 -7.36 -4.17
N ILE A 80 -8.06 -6.16 -4.18
CA ILE A 80 -9.24 -5.84 -3.36
C ILE A 80 -10.39 -6.80 -3.67
N CYS A 81 -10.71 -7.03 -4.95
CA CYS A 81 -11.78 -7.94 -5.33
C CYS A 81 -11.51 -9.38 -4.88
N ASN A 82 -10.30 -9.89 -5.12
CA ASN A 82 -9.95 -11.27 -4.77
C ASN A 82 -9.86 -11.47 -3.25
N ALA A 83 -9.19 -10.58 -2.53
CA ALA A 83 -9.05 -10.66 -1.07
C ALA A 83 -10.43 -10.56 -0.37
N THR A 84 -11.30 -9.63 -0.81
CA THR A 84 -12.64 -9.54 -0.22
C THR A 84 -13.55 -10.72 -0.58
N ALA A 85 -13.27 -11.45 -1.66
CA ALA A 85 -13.95 -12.69 -2.02
C ALA A 85 -13.44 -13.92 -1.27
N SER A 86 -12.17 -13.92 -0.84
CA SER A 86 -11.59 -14.97 -0.01
C SER A 86 -12.08 -14.93 1.44
N SER A 87 -11.60 -15.81 2.33
CA SER A 87 -11.82 -15.73 3.77
C SER A 87 -11.06 -14.58 4.45
N ALA A 88 -9.89 -14.20 3.93
CA ALA A 88 -8.99 -13.20 4.50
C ALA A 88 -9.66 -11.84 4.76
N ARG A 89 -9.28 -11.16 5.83
CA ARG A 89 -9.71 -9.78 6.10
C ARG A 89 -8.80 -8.80 5.36
N LEU A 90 -9.37 -7.78 4.73
CA LEU A 90 -8.61 -6.80 3.97
C LEU A 90 -8.49 -5.48 4.73
N VAL A 91 -7.28 -4.92 4.74
CA VAL A 91 -7.04 -3.49 4.96
C VAL A 91 -6.22 -2.93 3.79
N SER A 92 -6.47 -1.67 3.42
CA SER A 92 -5.85 -1.08 2.23
C SER A 92 -5.35 0.35 2.50
N SER A 93 -4.14 0.66 2.07
CA SER A 93 -3.61 2.02 2.08
C SER A 93 -4.06 2.76 0.83
N MET A 94 -4.62 3.96 1.01
CA MET A 94 -4.91 4.89 -0.07
C MET A 94 -3.68 5.80 -0.32
N GLY A 95 -3.87 6.92 -1.01
CA GLY A 95 -2.76 7.77 -1.48
C GLY A 95 -2.10 8.58 -0.37
N ALA A 96 -0.89 8.19 0.04
CA ALA A 96 -0.08 8.94 1.00
C ALA A 96 0.81 10.04 0.36
N ALA A 97 0.79 10.18 -0.97
CA ALA A 97 1.62 11.13 -1.68
C ALA A 97 1.26 12.60 -1.37
N CYS A 98 2.29 13.44 -1.25
CA CYS A 98 2.24 14.86 -0.88
C CYS A 98 1.58 15.17 0.48
N LYS A 99 1.17 14.16 1.26
CA LYS A 99 0.54 14.37 2.57
C LYS A 99 1.60 14.78 3.59
N THR A 100 1.27 15.77 4.40
CA THR A 100 2.17 16.35 5.41
C THR A 100 1.48 16.57 6.75
N ASP A 101 0.16 16.68 6.79
CA ASP A 101 -0.58 16.83 8.03
C ASP A 101 -1.02 15.45 8.55
N LEU A 102 -0.28 14.93 9.54
CA LEU A 102 -0.56 13.64 10.16
C LEU A 102 -1.86 13.63 10.97
N THR A 103 -2.32 14.78 11.45
CA THR A 103 -3.56 14.87 12.25
C THR A 103 -4.80 14.55 11.42
N GLN A 104 -4.68 14.55 10.09
CA GLN A 104 -5.74 14.23 9.15
C GLN A 104 -5.74 12.76 8.70
N ILE A 105 -4.80 11.93 9.16
CA ILE A 105 -4.83 10.50 8.83
C ILE A 105 -6.00 9.84 9.55
N ARG A 106 -6.84 9.14 8.79
CA ARG A 106 -8.07 8.52 9.25
C ARG A 106 -8.17 7.09 8.73
N ILE A 107 -8.91 6.27 9.50
CA ILE A 107 -9.39 4.97 9.06
C ILE A 107 -10.88 5.09 8.76
N ALA A 108 -11.29 4.68 7.56
CA ALA A 108 -12.70 4.58 7.19
C ALA A 108 -12.96 3.36 6.31
N GLU A 109 -14.22 2.93 6.27
CA GLU A 109 -14.68 1.97 5.26
C GLU A 109 -14.51 2.58 3.86
N PHE A 110 -14.12 1.77 2.87
CA PHE A 110 -13.72 2.22 1.53
C PHE A 110 -14.70 3.18 0.84
N TRP A 111 -16.01 2.93 0.91
CA TRP A 111 -17.00 3.79 0.26
C TRP A 111 -17.18 5.15 0.95
N LYS A 112 -16.74 5.27 2.20
CA LYS A 112 -16.74 6.51 2.99
C LYS A 112 -15.44 7.32 2.84
N VAL A 113 -14.43 6.80 2.13
CA VAL A 113 -13.17 7.52 1.90
C VAL A 113 -13.39 8.75 1.03
N GLU A 114 -13.04 9.91 1.57
CA GLU A 114 -13.20 11.23 0.96
C GLU A 114 -11.85 11.89 0.64
N GLY A 115 -11.82 12.84 -0.29
CA GLY A 115 -10.62 13.65 -0.59
C GLY A 115 -9.41 12.91 -1.19
N ASP A 116 -9.51 11.60 -1.41
CA ASP A 116 -8.40 10.77 -1.90
C ASP A 116 -8.53 10.44 -3.42
N PRO A 117 -7.57 10.87 -4.27
CA PRO A 117 -7.60 10.59 -5.71
C PRO A 117 -7.49 9.11 -6.07
N LEU A 118 -6.72 8.32 -5.32
CA LEU A 118 -6.56 6.88 -5.55
C LEU A 118 -7.88 6.16 -5.25
N ALA A 119 -8.51 6.48 -4.12
CA ALA A 119 -9.84 5.96 -3.78
C ALA A 119 -10.88 6.34 -4.86
N ARG A 120 -10.82 7.58 -5.37
CA ARG A 120 -11.69 8.02 -6.48
C ARG A 120 -11.47 7.18 -7.74
N ALA A 121 -10.21 6.94 -8.12
CA ALA A 121 -9.86 6.14 -9.30
C ALA A 121 -10.32 4.69 -9.17
N LEU A 122 -10.16 4.08 -7.99
CA LEU A 122 -10.67 2.73 -7.69
C LEU A 122 -12.19 2.66 -7.83
N ARG A 123 -12.94 3.61 -7.24
CA ARG A 123 -14.40 3.66 -7.37
C ARG A 123 -14.85 3.80 -8.82
N GLN A 124 -14.15 4.60 -9.63
CA GLN A 124 -14.43 4.71 -11.06
C GLN A 124 -14.16 3.39 -11.79
N ARG A 125 -13.07 2.69 -11.45
CA ARG A 125 -12.74 1.39 -12.03
C ARG A 125 -13.77 0.31 -11.69
N PHE A 126 -14.21 0.22 -10.44
CA PHE A 126 -15.26 -0.74 -10.04
C PHE A 126 -16.57 -0.48 -10.78
N ARG A 127 -17.00 0.79 -10.89
CA ARG A 127 -18.20 1.16 -11.67
C ARG A 127 -18.07 0.83 -13.15
N ARG A 128 -16.89 1.06 -13.74
CA ARG A 128 -16.64 0.79 -15.17
C ARG A 128 -16.57 -0.69 -15.49
N SER A 129 -15.95 -1.48 -14.62
CA SER A 129 -15.82 -2.93 -14.82
C SER A 129 -17.07 -3.71 -14.43
N GLY A 130 -17.91 -3.15 -13.57
CA GLY A 130 -19.05 -3.87 -12.97
C GLY A 130 -18.64 -4.91 -11.92
N ILE A 131 -17.35 -5.00 -11.60
CA ILE A 131 -16.80 -5.91 -10.60
C ILE A 131 -16.55 -5.11 -9.32
N PHE A 132 -17.14 -5.55 -8.22
CA PHE A 132 -17.10 -4.86 -6.93
C PHE A 132 -16.49 -5.75 -5.83
N PRO A 133 -15.89 -5.14 -4.80
CA PRO A 133 -15.46 -5.86 -3.60
C PRO A 133 -16.64 -6.62 -2.98
N LYS A 134 -16.43 -7.86 -2.56
CA LYS A 134 -17.49 -8.74 -2.02
C LYS A 134 -17.86 -8.42 -0.57
N ARG A 135 -16.91 -7.88 0.19
CA ARG A 135 -17.07 -7.50 1.60
C ARG A 135 -16.51 -6.10 1.84
N LYS A 136 -16.99 -5.44 2.90
CA LYS A 136 -16.47 -4.14 3.36
C LYS A 136 -15.06 -4.30 3.91
N PHE A 137 -14.22 -3.29 3.72
CA PHE A 137 -12.84 -3.28 4.20
C PHE A 137 -12.44 -1.88 4.66
N SER A 138 -11.46 -1.83 5.57
CA SER A 138 -10.95 -0.58 6.14
C SER A 138 -9.80 -0.01 5.32
N CYS A 139 -9.79 1.31 5.18
CA CYS A 139 -8.79 2.04 4.43
C CYS A 139 -8.10 3.11 5.29
N ALA A 140 -6.78 3.18 5.23
CA ALA A 140 -6.02 4.35 5.69
C ALA A 140 -5.99 5.41 4.60
N TYR A 141 -6.42 6.62 4.93
CA TYR A 141 -6.45 7.75 4.00
C TYR A 141 -6.25 9.07 4.74
N SER A 142 -6.05 10.15 3.98
CA SER A 142 -6.10 11.52 4.50
C SER A 142 -6.88 12.41 3.53
N PRO A 143 -7.91 13.15 4.00
CA PRO A 143 -8.67 14.09 3.18
C PRO A 143 -7.88 15.35 2.83
N GLN A 144 -6.65 15.53 3.38
CA GLN A 144 -5.80 16.68 3.13
C GLN A 144 -5.70 16.95 1.63
N GLN A 145 -6.24 18.08 1.19
CA GLN A 145 -6.09 18.49 -0.19
C GLN A 145 -4.69 19.03 -0.39
N VAL A 146 -3.96 18.40 -1.29
CA VAL A 146 -2.64 18.86 -1.71
C VAL A 146 -2.82 19.64 -3.00
N PRO A 147 -2.37 20.91 -3.06
CA PRO A 147 -2.36 21.65 -4.31
C PRO A 147 -1.65 20.81 -5.37
N ASN A 148 -2.15 20.83 -6.60
CA ASN A 148 -1.41 20.27 -7.72
C ASN A 148 -0.13 21.10 -7.87
N VAL A 149 0.96 20.67 -7.24
CA VAL A 149 2.28 21.27 -7.46
C VAL A 149 2.70 20.81 -8.85
N ARG A 150 2.17 21.47 -9.88
CA ARG A 150 2.87 21.61 -11.13
C ARG A 150 4.10 22.43 -10.78
N LEU A 151 5.20 21.77 -10.44
CA LEU A 151 6.49 22.44 -10.36
C LEU A 151 6.63 23.24 -11.65
N ALA A 152 6.89 24.53 -11.52
CA ALA A 152 6.98 25.47 -12.62
C ALA A 152 7.78 24.87 -13.77
N GLU A 153 7.19 24.96 -14.97
CA GLU A 153 7.75 24.80 -16.30
C GLU A 153 9.26 24.52 -16.35
N SER A 154 9.61 23.26 -16.12
CA SER A 154 10.84 22.65 -16.58
C SER A 154 10.51 21.19 -16.81
N GLU A 155 9.88 20.94 -17.96
CA GLU A 155 9.63 19.62 -18.52
C GLU A 155 10.97 18.92 -18.79
N VAL A 156 11.68 18.49 -17.75
CA VAL A 156 12.66 17.42 -17.88
C VAL A 156 11.87 16.14 -17.68
N THR A 157 11.34 15.66 -18.80
CA THR A 157 10.97 14.26 -18.99
C THR A 157 12.22 13.42 -18.72
N VAL A 158 12.22 12.67 -17.62
CA VAL A 158 13.15 11.55 -17.49
C VAL A 158 12.46 10.40 -18.21
N ASN A 159 12.88 10.11 -19.44
CA ASN A 159 12.40 8.99 -20.27
C ASN A 159 10.87 8.95 -20.52
N GLY A 160 10.23 10.10 -20.75
CA GLY A 160 8.80 10.15 -21.12
C GLY A 160 7.80 9.72 -20.03
N ALA A 161 8.28 9.40 -18.82
CA ALA A 161 7.44 9.02 -17.70
C ALA A 161 7.03 10.24 -16.86
N LYS A 162 5.77 10.25 -16.43
CA LYS A 162 5.21 11.28 -15.54
C LYS A 162 5.99 11.25 -14.21
N ARG A 163 6.52 12.39 -13.76
CA ARG A 163 7.26 12.46 -12.50
C ARG A 163 6.37 11.98 -11.34
N PRO A 164 6.85 11.07 -10.48
CA PRO A 164 6.10 10.64 -9.32
C PRO A 164 5.93 11.80 -8.33
N ASN A 165 4.80 11.82 -7.64
CA ASN A 165 4.52 12.82 -6.61
C ASN A 165 5.53 12.71 -5.45
N GLY A 166 5.88 13.86 -4.87
CA GLY A 166 6.73 13.92 -3.67
C GLY A 166 6.09 13.19 -2.49
N THR A 167 6.93 12.64 -1.62
CA THR A 167 6.53 11.81 -0.47
C THR A 167 7.52 12.01 0.67
N VAL A 168 7.05 11.84 1.90
CA VAL A 168 7.87 11.96 3.11
C VAL A 168 7.61 10.76 4.02
N VAL A 169 8.68 10.24 4.64
CA VAL A 169 8.64 9.01 5.43
C VAL A 169 7.61 9.07 6.56
N PHE A 170 7.50 10.18 7.27
CA PHE A 170 6.59 10.27 8.42
C PHE A 170 5.11 10.10 7.99
N ALA A 171 4.72 10.61 6.82
CA ALA A 171 3.36 10.45 6.30
C ALA A 171 3.10 9.02 5.82
N THR A 172 4.00 8.48 4.99
CA THR A 172 3.87 7.12 4.46
C THR A 172 3.93 6.05 5.55
N ALA A 173 4.81 6.21 6.54
CA ALA A 173 4.90 5.32 7.70
C ALA A 173 3.64 5.40 8.57
N ALA A 174 3.09 6.60 8.79
CA ALA A 174 1.88 6.76 9.59
C ALA A 174 0.66 6.04 8.98
N PHE A 175 0.53 5.99 7.65
CA PHE A 175 -0.50 5.18 6.99
C PHE A 175 -0.32 3.69 7.30
N GLY A 176 0.89 3.16 7.16
CA GLY A 176 1.21 1.77 7.48
C GLY A 176 0.94 1.42 8.95
N LEU A 177 1.35 2.31 9.87
CA LEU A 177 1.09 2.16 11.31
C LEU A 177 -0.40 2.21 11.65
N ALA A 178 -1.17 3.08 10.98
CA ALA A 178 -2.62 3.14 11.17
C ALA A 178 -3.30 1.82 10.76
N LEU A 179 -2.87 1.21 9.65
CA LEU A 179 -3.36 -0.11 9.23
C LEU A 179 -2.95 -1.22 10.21
N ALA A 180 -1.70 -1.22 10.67
CA ALA A 180 -1.23 -2.16 11.67
C ALA A 180 -2.06 -2.06 12.96
N GLY A 181 -2.41 -0.85 13.40
CA GLY A 181 -3.31 -0.63 14.54
C GLY A 181 -4.70 -1.24 14.37
N VAL A 182 -5.28 -1.18 13.16
CA VAL A 182 -6.56 -1.85 12.86
C VAL A 182 -6.45 -3.35 13.06
N ILE A 183 -5.37 -3.97 12.55
CA ILE A 183 -5.14 -5.42 12.64
C ILE A 183 -4.94 -5.82 14.10
N VAL A 184 -4.02 -5.17 14.81
CA VAL A 184 -3.68 -5.49 16.20
C VAL A 184 -4.92 -5.38 17.10
N ASN A 185 -5.70 -4.31 16.99
CA ASN A 185 -6.93 -4.16 17.78
C ASN A 185 -7.95 -5.25 17.45
N ALA A 186 -8.12 -5.59 16.18
CA ALA A 186 -9.05 -6.63 15.77
C ALA A 186 -8.65 -8.03 16.27
N VAL A 187 -7.35 -8.33 16.31
CA VAL A 187 -6.83 -9.58 16.88
C VAL A 187 -6.98 -9.60 18.40
N ALA A 188 -6.65 -8.49 19.07
CA ALA A 188 -6.79 -8.37 20.51
C ALA A 188 -8.25 -8.55 20.98
N SER A 189 -9.22 -7.96 20.26
CA SER A 189 -10.65 -8.12 20.57
C SER A 189 -11.23 -9.49 20.24
N ALA A 190 -10.57 -10.31 19.43
CA ALA A 190 -11.01 -11.68 19.13
C ALA A 190 -10.55 -12.70 20.18
N THR A 191 -9.63 -12.30 21.07
CA THR A 191 -9.01 -13.16 22.09
C THR A 191 -9.68 -13.00 23.48
N VAL A 192 -10.71 -12.16 23.59
CA VAL A 192 -11.53 -11.92 24.79
C VAL A 192 -12.93 -12.46 24.54
#